data_AF-A0A7X2KJV2-F1
#
_entry.id   AF-A0A7X2KJV2-F1
#
_cell.length_a   1.000
_cell.length_b   1.000
_cell.length_c   1.000
_cell.angle_alpha   90.00
_cell.angle_beta   90.00
_cell.angle_gamma   90.00
#
_symmetry.space_group_name_H-M   'P 1'
#
loop_
_entity.id
_entity.type
_entity.pdbx_description
1 polymer ?
#
loop_
_entity_poly.entity_id
_entity_poly.type
_entity_poly.pdbx_seq_one_letter_code
_entity_poly.pdbx_strand_id
1 'polypeptide(L)' 'QLENQGYVLVSDGFPAGATFDDDDNTTQTYTVVLKHGQQPVTPTNPGKPGEPINPNDPDPNGPKYPQGSDQVTKD' A
#
# COMPACT_ATOMS: atom_id res chain seq x y z
N GLN A 1 -0.65 -8.87 3.31
CA GLN A 1 0.72 -8.45 3.66
C GLN A 1 1.05 -7.07 3.06
N LEU A 2 0.87 -6.87 1.76
CA LEU A 2 1.15 -5.59 1.08
C LEU A 2 0.18 -4.46 1.51
N GLU A 3 -1.06 -4.77 1.88
CA GLU A 3 -2.00 -3.78 2.40
C GLU A 3 -1.52 -3.13 3.71
N ASN A 4 -0.92 -3.92 4.61
CA ASN A 4 -0.30 -3.39 5.82
C ASN A 4 0.95 -2.53 5.54
N GLN A 5 1.54 -2.65 4.36
CA GLN A 5 2.63 -1.78 3.89
C GLN A 5 2.09 -0.53 3.18
N GLY A 6 0.77 -0.33 3.15
CA GLY A 6 0.12 0.84 2.58
C GLY A 6 -0.20 0.73 1.09
N TYR A 7 -0.14 -0.46 0.49
CA TYR A 7 -0.62 -0.67 -0.87
C TYR A 7 -2.13 -0.87 -0.92
N VAL A 8 -2.74 -0.42 -2.01
CA VAL A 8 -4.17 -0.56 -2.29
C VAL A 8 -4.34 -1.32 -3.59
N LEU A 9 -5.22 -2.32 -3.60
CA LEU A 9 -5.56 -3.09 -4.80
C LEU A 9 -6.13 -2.18 -5.90
N VAL A 10 -5.57 -2.30 -7.10
CA VAL A 10 -6.09 -1.64 -8.32
C VAL A 10 -6.84 -2.67 -9.16
N SER A 11 -6.20 -3.80 -9.44
CA SER A 11 -6.82 -4.89 -10.18
C SER A 11 -6.21 -6.23 -9.80
N ASP A 12 -7.05 -7.25 -9.67
CA ASP A 12 -6.62 -8.63 -9.53
C ASP A 12 -6.81 -9.34 -10.89
N GLY A 13 -5.69 -9.70 -11.51
CA GLY A 13 -5.69 -10.44 -12.78
C GLY A 13 -5.89 -11.95 -12.60
N PHE A 14 -5.99 -12.45 -11.37
CA PHE A 14 -6.19 -13.87 -11.11
C PHE A 14 -7.66 -14.27 -11.29
N PRO A 15 -8.00 -15.21 -12.20
CA PRO A 15 -9.38 -15.57 -12.45
C PRO A 15 -9.92 -16.46 -11.33
N ALA A 16 -11.19 -16.23 -10.98
CA ALA A 16 -11.91 -17.13 -10.09
C ALA A 16 -12.02 -18.52 -10.73
N GLY A 17 -11.62 -19.56 -9.98
CA GLY A 17 -11.66 -20.94 -10.47
C GLY A 17 -10.56 -21.28 -11.49
N ALA A 18 -9.44 -20.55 -11.49
CA ALA A 18 -8.27 -20.89 -12.27
C ALA A 18 -7.88 -22.38 -12.09
N THR A 19 -7.58 -23.05 -13.20
CA THR A 19 -7.03 -24.40 -13.22
C THR A 19 -5.73 -24.39 -14.01
N PHE A 20 -4.85 -25.35 -13.74
CA PHE A 20 -3.74 -25.62 -14.65
C PHE A 20 -4.28 -26.07 -16.01
N ASP A 21 -3.62 -25.65 -17.08
CA ASP A 21 -3.79 -26.22 -18.41
C ASP A 21 -2.77 -27.36 -18.60
N ASP A 22 -2.78 -27.97 -19.79
CA ASP A 22 -1.90 -29.08 -20.18
C ASP A 22 -0.97 -28.64 -21.34
N ASP A 23 -0.64 -27.34 -21.41
CA ASP A 23 0.25 -26.78 -22.43
C ASP A 23 1.62 -26.43 -21.83
N ASP A 24 2.56 -27.37 -21.97
CA ASP A 24 3.95 -27.20 -21.52
C ASP A 24 4.69 -26.01 -22.18
N ASN A 25 4.18 -25.46 -23.29
CA ASN A 25 4.82 -24.35 -24.00
C ASN A 25 4.34 -22.96 -23.54
N THR A 26 3.25 -22.89 -22.77
CA THR A 26 2.63 -21.62 -22.38
C THR A 26 2.64 -21.46 -20.86
N THR A 27 3.30 -20.41 -20.37
CA THR A 27 3.22 -20.03 -18.95
C THR A 27 1.98 -19.18 -18.69
N GLN A 28 1.08 -19.65 -17.83
CA GLN A 28 -0.03 -18.84 -17.32
C GLN A 28 0.48 -17.78 -16.34
N THR A 29 0.53 -16.53 -16.79
CA THR A 29 0.95 -15.39 -15.96
C THR A 29 -0.26 -14.53 -15.59
N TYR A 30 -0.46 -14.31 -14.29
CA TYR A 30 -1.49 -13.41 -13.76
C TYR A 30 -0.82 -12.27 -13.01
N THR A 31 -1.35 -11.05 -13.16
CA THR A 31 -0.78 -9.85 -12.53
C THR A 31 -1.77 -9.24 -11.55
N VAL A 32 -1.33 -9.05 -10.31
CA VAL A 32 -2.01 -8.22 -9.33
C VAL A 32 -1.38 -6.84 -9.37
N VAL A 33 -2.19 -5.82 -9.67
CA VAL A 33 -1.74 -4.43 -9.76
C VAL A 33 -2.14 -3.71 -8.48
N LEU A 34 -1.17 -3.05 -7.86
CA LEU A 34 -1.36 -2.25 -6.66
C LEU A 34 -0.92 -0.80 -6.93
N LYS A 35 -1.45 0.13 -6.13
CA LYS A 35 -0.95 1.49 -6.01
C LYS A 35 -0.60 1.80 -4.57
N HIS A 36 0.19 2.85 -4.34
CA HIS A 36 0.33 3.39 -2.99
C HIS A 36 -1.00 3.97 -2.53
N GLY A 37 -1.38 3.65 -1.29
CA GLY A 37 -2.34 4.41 -0.52
C GLY A 37 -1.82 5.81 -0.25
N GLN A 38 -2.73 6.71 0.12
CA GLN A 38 -2.40 8.08 0.47
C GLN A 38 -3.05 8.42 1.80
N GLN A 39 -2.28 9.09 2.67
CA GLN A 39 -2.75 9.62 3.93
C GLN A 39 -2.52 11.13 3.93
N PRO A 40 -3.53 11.95 3.60
CA PRO A 40 -3.39 13.39 3.58
C PRO A 40 -3.14 13.95 4.98
N VAL A 41 -2.07 14.73 5.10
CA VAL A 41 -1.80 15.54 6.28
C VAL A 41 -2.30 16.95 6.01
N THR A 42 -3.14 17.47 6.89
CA THR A 42 -3.78 18.79 6.74
C THR A 42 -3.84 19.50 8.10
N PRO A 43 -4.09 20.82 8.15
CA PRO A 43 -4.24 21.53 9.43
C PRO A 43 -5.31 20.93 10.36
N THR A 44 -6.37 20.35 9.78
CA THR A 44 -7.47 19.70 10.53
C THR A 44 -7.26 18.20 10.75
N ASN A 45 -6.26 17.61 10.09
CA ASN A 45 -5.83 16.23 10.25
C ASN A 45 -4.29 16.19 10.26
N PRO A 46 -3.64 16.69 11.33
CA PRO A 46 -2.20 16.73 11.43
C PRO A 46 -1.61 15.32 11.50
N GLY A 47 -0.37 15.18 11.04
CA GLY A 47 0.41 13.96 11.15
C GLY A 47 0.95 13.77 12.57
N LYS A 48 1.67 12.65 12.76
CA LYS A 48 2.30 12.30 14.04
C LYS A 48 3.79 12.07 13.85
N PRO A 49 4.63 13.14 13.85
CA PRO A 49 6.04 13.06 13.50
C PRO A 49 6.79 11.87 14.10
N GLY A 50 7.46 11.10 13.25
CA GLY A 50 8.25 9.94 13.67
C GLY A 50 7.45 8.66 13.95
N GLU A 51 6.13 8.72 14.11
CA GLU A 51 5.30 7.52 14.20
C GLU A 51 5.13 6.86 12.81
N PRO A 52 4.96 5.52 12.76
CA PRO A 52 4.65 4.82 11.52
C PRO A 52 3.37 5.34 10.88
N ILE A 53 3.38 5.52 9.55
CA ILE A 53 2.16 5.82 8.78
C ILE A 53 1.24 4.60 8.75
N ASN A 54 1.82 3.40 8.65
CA ASN A 54 1.13 2.11 8.68
C ASN A 54 1.51 1.34 9.95
N PRO A 55 0.69 1.37 11.03
CA PRO A 55 1.07 0.78 12.32
C PRO A 55 1.20 -0.75 12.32
N ASN A 56 0.59 -1.41 11.34
CA ASN A 56 0.62 -2.87 11.19
C ASN A 56 1.65 -3.33 10.14
N ASP A 57 2.46 -2.41 9.60
CA ASP A 57 3.54 -2.77 8.69
C ASP A 57 4.56 -3.66 9.44
N PRO A 58 4.84 -4.87 8.96
CA PRO A 58 5.83 -5.74 9.59
C PRO A 58 7.26 -5.20 9.50
N ASP A 59 7.57 -4.23 8.62
CA ASP A 59 8.88 -3.60 8.56
C ASP A 59 9.01 -2.49 9.62
N PRO A 60 9.89 -2.65 10.64
CA PRO A 60 10.10 -1.61 11.66
C PRO A 60 10.72 -0.31 11.10
N ASN A 61 11.28 -0.35 9.88
CA ASN A 61 11.83 0.79 9.16
C ASN A 61 10.88 1.34 8.09
N GLY A 62 9.62 0.89 8.07
CA GLY A 62 8.60 1.37 7.13
C GLY A 62 8.33 2.88 7.23
N PRO A 63 7.54 3.44 6.29
CA PRO A 63 7.29 4.87 6.20
C PRO A 63 6.76 5.47 7.52
N LYS A 64 7.38 6.58 7.94
CA LYS A 64 6.99 7.35 9.13
C LYS A 64 6.55 8.76 8.72
N TYR A 65 5.71 9.36 9.55
CA TYR A 65 5.36 10.77 9.35
C TYR A 65 6.63 11.65 9.42
N PRO A 66 6.82 12.57 8.46
CA PRO A 66 7.92 13.53 8.50
C PRO A 66 7.86 14.43 9.73
N GLN A 67 9.01 14.98 10.11
CA GLN A 67 9.08 16.04 11.12
C GLN A 67 8.30 17.27 10.65
N GLY A 68 7.56 17.89 11.56
CA GLY A 68 6.70 19.06 11.27
C GLY A 68 5.36 18.71 10.61
N SER A 69 5.03 17.44 10.40
CA SER A 69 3.70 17.01 9.90
C SER A 69 2.55 17.32 10.87
N ASP A 70 2.86 17.63 12.12
CA ASP A 70 1.93 18.13 13.14
C ASP A 70 1.66 19.65 13.03
N GLN A 71 2.49 20.39 12.29
CA GLN A 71 2.46 21.85 12.20
C GLN A 71 2.01 22.33 10.81
N VAL A 72 0.99 21.69 10.22
CA VAL A 72 0.46 22.16 8.94
C VAL A 72 -0.44 23.38 9.20
N THR A 73 -0.04 24.54 8.71
CA THR A 73 -0.85 25.77 8.77
C THR A 73 -1.75 25.86 7.55
N LYS A 74 -2.96 26.41 7.73
CA LYS A 74 -3.77 26.88 6.60
C LYS A 74 -3.33 28.32 6.35
N ASP A 75 -2.73 28.58 5.20
CA ASP A 75 -2.49 29.95 4.73
C ASP A 75 -3.81 30.73 4.62
#